data_AF-A0A382NZ15-F1
#
_entry.id   AF-A0A382NZ15-F1
#
_cell.length_a   1.000
_cell.length_b   1.000
_cell.length_c   1.000
_cell.angle_alpha   90.00
_cell.angle_beta   90.00
_cell.angle_gamma   90.00
#
_symmetry.space_group_name_H-M   'P 1'
#
loop_
_entity.id
_entity.type
_entity.pdbx_description
1 polymer ?
#
loop_
_entity_poly.entity_id
_entity_poly.type
_entity_poly.pdbx_seq_one_letter_code
_entity_poly.pdbx_strand_id
1 'polypeptide(L)'
;MPVPPAPPNFTPPPPPTGTPPGLGGASSPKVAELQAILRKANPAYQGQGKFHEENGEILAAELPNCNLSDLSPLKGLSLFGMDISGNPVREIRHLKGMPLRNLFMENTLVTDLSPLKGAPIVELRLNGTPLQSLKGLEGMPVENLYMLGTKVTDISALAGSKLRQLWLNETPVSNLAPLAGAP
;
A
#
# COMPACT_ATOMS: atom_id res chain seq x y z
N MET A 1 -3.80 22.86 13.39
CA MET A 1 -3.17 21.80 14.20
C MET A 1 -1.76 21.58 13.66
N PRO A 2 -0.75 21.25 14.49
CA PRO A 2 0.58 20.92 13.99
C PRO A 2 0.50 19.71 13.06
N VAL A 3 1.24 19.75 11.95
CA VAL A 3 1.37 18.62 11.03
C VAL A 3 2.04 17.48 11.82
N PRO A 4 1.45 16.28 11.89
CA PRO A 4 2.09 15.17 12.57
C PRO A 4 3.45 14.85 11.87
N PRO A 5 4.45 14.36 12.62
CA PRO A 5 5.77 14.05 12.05
C PRO A 5 5.60 13.06 10.90
N ALA A 6 6.23 13.32 9.76
CA ALA A 6 6.10 12.50 8.56
C ALA A 6 6.26 11.00 8.90
N PRO A 7 5.42 10.12 8.34
CA PRO A 7 5.49 8.71 8.67
C PRO A 7 6.79 8.14 8.05
N PRO A 8 7.41 7.11 8.64
CA PRO A 8 8.74 6.64 8.24
C PRO A 8 8.79 6.25 6.76
N ASN A 9 9.95 6.28 6.12
CA ASN A 9 10.07 5.81 4.73
C ASN A 9 9.68 4.33 4.62
N PHE A 10 9.26 3.91 3.42
CA PHE A 10 8.97 2.51 3.15
C PHE A 10 10.17 1.65 3.53
N THR A 11 9.90 0.65 4.37
CA THR A 11 10.83 -0.42 4.68
C THR A 11 10.13 -1.71 4.27
N PRO A 12 10.74 -2.53 3.38
CA PRO A 12 10.19 -3.83 3.08
C PRO A 12 10.01 -4.61 4.39
N PRO A 13 8.85 -5.21 4.64
CA PRO A 13 8.71 -6.08 5.81
C PRO A 13 9.75 -7.20 5.71
N PRO A 14 10.31 -7.64 6.85
CA PRO A 14 11.19 -8.79 6.84
C PRO A 14 10.44 -9.98 6.22
N PRO A 15 11.09 -10.76 5.37
CA PRO A 15 10.47 -11.95 4.82
C PRO A 15 10.04 -12.92 5.94
N PRO A 16 9.10 -13.83 5.65
CA PRO A 16 8.60 -14.80 6.63
C PRO A 16 9.69 -15.69 7.26
N THR A 17 10.87 -15.77 6.63
CA THR A 17 12.07 -16.51 7.08
C THR A 17 12.92 -15.75 8.10
N GLY A 18 12.69 -14.45 8.34
CA GLY A 18 13.40 -13.63 9.33
C GLY A 18 14.79 -13.15 8.90
N THR A 19 15.22 -13.41 7.65
CA THR A 19 16.49 -12.90 7.12
C THR A 19 16.35 -11.45 6.64
N PRO A 20 17.23 -10.52 7.02
CA PRO A 20 17.23 -9.18 6.43
C PRO A 20 17.44 -9.27 4.91
N PRO A 21 16.74 -8.46 4.08
CA PRO A 21 17.01 -8.41 2.65
C PRO A 21 18.48 -8.07 2.42
N GLY A 22 19.19 -8.92 1.67
CA GLY A 22 20.57 -8.68 1.28
C GLY A 22 20.67 -7.37 0.49
N LEU A 23 21.45 -6.42 1.00
CA LEU A 23 21.79 -5.19 0.27
C LEU A 23 22.75 -5.54 -0.87
N GLY A 24 22.29 -5.46 -2.11
CA GLY A 24 23.15 -5.27 -3.27
C GLY A 24 23.42 -6.54 -4.09
N GLY A 25 22.81 -6.57 -5.27
CA GLY A 25 23.17 -7.44 -6.39
C GLY A 25 22.51 -6.88 -7.65
N ALA A 26 23.13 -7.07 -8.81
CA ALA A 26 22.52 -6.71 -10.10
C ALA A 26 21.10 -7.30 -10.23
N SER A 27 20.20 -6.63 -10.95
CA SER A 27 18.81 -7.10 -11.10
C SER A 27 18.79 -8.53 -11.62
N SER A 28 18.08 -9.44 -10.93
CA SER A 28 17.91 -10.80 -11.41
C SER A 28 17.21 -10.82 -12.78
N PRO A 29 17.33 -11.93 -13.55
CA PRO A 29 16.58 -12.10 -14.79
C PRO A 29 15.07 -11.92 -14.60
N LYS A 30 14.52 -12.34 -13.45
CA LYS A 30 13.10 -12.23 -13.12
C LYS A 30 12.67 -10.79 -12.89
N VAL A 31 13.50 -9.99 -12.21
CA VAL A 31 13.26 -8.54 -12.07
C VAL A 31 13.37 -7.85 -13.42
N ALA A 32 14.36 -8.20 -14.24
CA ALA A 32 14.51 -7.62 -15.58
C ALA A 32 13.29 -7.92 -16.47
N GLU A 33 12.78 -9.15 -16.42
CA GLU A 33 11.55 -9.56 -17.13
C GLU A 33 10.33 -8.78 -16.61
N LEU A 34 10.14 -8.70 -15.29
CA LEU A 34 9.04 -7.94 -14.70
C LEU A 34 9.10 -6.45 -15.08
N GLN A 35 10.29 -5.84 -15.05
CA GLN A 35 10.48 -4.45 -15.48
C GLN A 35 10.13 -4.26 -16.97
N ALA A 36 10.45 -5.23 -17.83
CA ALA A 36 10.08 -5.19 -19.24
C ALA A 36 8.56 -5.27 -19.44
N ILE A 37 7.87 -6.16 -18.70
CA ILE A 37 6.40 -6.27 -18.73
C ILE A 37 5.74 -5.01 -18.17
N LEU A 38 6.26 -4.46 -17.07
CA LEU A 38 5.81 -3.19 -16.50
C LEU A 38 5.92 -2.04 -17.49
N ARG A 39 7.05 -1.93 -18.18
CA ARG A 39 7.26 -0.90 -19.22
C ARG A 39 6.34 -1.09 -20.42
N LYS A 40 6.02 -2.32 -20.78
CA LYS A 40 5.06 -2.62 -21.84
C LYS A 40 3.64 -2.18 -21.46
N ALA A 41 3.22 -2.42 -20.22
CA ALA A 41 1.90 -2.01 -19.72
C ALA A 41 1.82 -0.51 -19.40
N ASN A 42 2.95 0.09 -19.02
CA ASN A 42 3.08 1.49 -18.61
C ASN A 42 4.20 2.17 -19.41
N PRO A 43 3.94 2.69 -20.62
CA PRO A 43 4.99 3.23 -21.49
C PRO A 43 5.80 4.41 -20.90
N ALA A 44 5.26 5.11 -19.89
CA ALA A 44 5.94 6.19 -19.17
C ALA A 44 6.83 5.69 -18.01
N TYR A 45 6.79 4.40 -17.69
CA TYR A 45 7.68 3.77 -16.72
C TYR A 45 9.08 3.60 -17.33
N GLN A 46 10.09 4.09 -16.63
CA GLN A 46 11.48 4.16 -17.11
C GLN A 46 12.37 3.07 -16.49
N GLY A 47 11.82 2.14 -15.70
CA GLY A 47 12.61 1.13 -15.00
C GLY A 47 13.17 1.60 -13.66
N GLN A 48 12.69 2.73 -13.13
CA GLN A 48 13.20 3.33 -11.88
C GLN A 48 12.67 2.65 -10.60
N GLY A 49 11.80 1.66 -10.73
CA GLY A 49 11.26 0.89 -9.61
C GLY A 49 12.27 -0.10 -9.04
N LYS A 50 12.27 -0.27 -7.72
CA LYS A 50 13.12 -1.26 -7.03
C LYS A 50 12.30 -2.46 -6.60
N PHE A 51 12.91 -3.63 -6.72
CA PHE A 51 12.31 -4.91 -6.32
C PHE A 51 13.23 -5.59 -5.32
N HIS A 52 12.63 -6.16 -4.30
CA HIS A 52 13.34 -6.90 -3.26
C HIS A 52 13.06 -8.37 -3.43
N GLU A 53 14.14 -9.14 -3.59
CA GLU A 53 14.07 -10.57 -3.82
C GLU A 53 14.66 -11.36 -2.65
N GLU A 54 14.06 -12.51 -2.38
CA GLU A 54 14.64 -13.54 -1.52
C GLU A 54 14.38 -14.90 -2.15
N ASN A 55 15.39 -15.77 -2.20
CA ASN A 55 15.28 -17.11 -2.76
C ASN A 55 14.69 -17.17 -4.20
N GLY A 56 14.90 -16.12 -5.01
CA GLY A 56 14.37 -16.02 -6.38
C GLY A 56 12.89 -15.61 -6.48
N GLU A 57 12.27 -15.21 -5.38
CA GLU A 57 10.93 -14.63 -5.35
C GLU A 57 10.98 -13.13 -5.05
N ILE A 58 10.19 -12.35 -5.77
CA ILE A 58 10.02 -10.92 -5.53
C ILE A 58 9.01 -10.79 -4.39
N LEU A 59 9.45 -10.25 -3.26
CA LEU A 59 8.66 -10.15 -2.03
C LEU A 59 8.20 -8.72 -1.72
N ALA A 60 8.91 -7.71 -2.25
CA ALA A 60 8.47 -6.33 -2.13
C ALA A 60 8.82 -5.50 -3.37
N ALA A 61 8.05 -4.45 -3.60
CA ALA A 61 8.25 -3.51 -4.70
C ALA A 61 8.14 -2.06 -4.22
N GLU A 62 9.19 -1.27 -4.46
CA GLU A 62 9.20 0.18 -4.31
C GLU A 62 9.03 0.81 -5.69
N LEU A 63 7.82 1.27 -5.97
CA LEU A 63 7.42 1.88 -7.23
C LEU A 63 6.94 3.33 -7.09
N PRO A 64 7.44 4.18 -6.17
CA PRO A 64 6.94 5.54 -6.04
C PRO A 64 7.26 6.37 -7.29
N ASN A 65 6.32 7.21 -7.72
CA ASN A 65 6.48 8.14 -8.85
C ASN A 65 6.99 7.46 -10.14
N CYS A 66 6.49 6.25 -10.40
CA CYS A 66 6.90 5.42 -11.54
C CYS A 66 6.02 5.61 -12.79
N ASN A 67 5.05 6.54 -12.76
CA ASN A 67 4.05 6.75 -13.80
C ASN A 67 3.22 5.49 -14.12
N LEU A 68 2.93 4.67 -13.10
CA LEU A 68 2.14 3.46 -13.25
C LEU A 68 0.64 3.77 -13.24
N SER A 69 -0.09 3.24 -14.21
CA SER A 69 -1.56 3.25 -14.23
C SER A 69 -2.12 1.83 -14.32
N ASP A 70 -1.37 0.90 -14.92
CA ASP A 70 -1.71 -0.52 -15.01
C ASP A 70 -0.80 -1.38 -14.10
N LEU A 71 -1.43 -1.98 -13.08
CA LEU A 71 -0.79 -2.93 -12.16
C LEU A 71 -0.92 -4.39 -12.58
N SER A 72 -1.50 -4.68 -13.75
CA SER A 72 -1.62 -6.05 -14.26
C SER A 72 -0.32 -6.85 -14.29
N PRO A 73 0.87 -6.26 -14.53
CA PRO A 73 2.15 -6.99 -14.46
C PRO A 73 2.50 -7.51 -13.07
N LEU A 74 1.94 -6.93 -12.00
CA LEU A 74 2.19 -7.35 -10.63
C LEU A 74 1.26 -8.50 -10.20
N LYS A 75 0.23 -8.82 -10.99
CA LYS A 75 -0.77 -9.84 -10.66
C LYS A 75 -0.09 -11.19 -10.43
N GLY A 76 -0.46 -11.86 -9.35
CA GLY A 76 0.02 -13.21 -9.02
C GLY A 76 1.38 -13.24 -8.31
N LEU A 77 2.04 -12.09 -8.12
CA LEU A 77 3.18 -12.00 -7.20
C LEU A 77 2.73 -12.16 -5.74
N SER A 78 3.60 -12.70 -4.90
CA SER A 78 3.34 -12.88 -3.46
C SER A 78 4.01 -11.77 -2.64
N LEU A 79 3.59 -10.53 -2.90
CA LEU A 79 4.21 -9.35 -2.29
C LEU A 79 3.72 -9.16 -0.85
N PHE A 80 4.67 -8.93 0.06
CA PHE A 80 4.45 -8.56 1.45
C PHE A 80 4.50 -7.04 1.65
N GLY A 81 5.29 -6.33 0.84
CA GLY A 81 5.39 -4.87 0.90
C GLY A 81 5.26 -4.24 -0.47
N MET A 82 4.48 -3.16 -0.57
CA MET A 82 4.34 -2.42 -1.82
C MET A 82 4.20 -0.92 -1.56
N ASP A 83 5.00 -0.13 -2.25
CA ASP A 83 4.83 1.31 -2.37
C ASP A 83 4.54 1.68 -3.83
N ILE A 84 3.34 2.20 -4.09
CA ILE A 84 2.93 2.74 -5.40
C ILE A 84 2.55 4.22 -5.30
N SER A 85 3.08 4.94 -4.30
CA SER A 85 2.74 6.34 -4.05
C SER A 85 3.10 7.23 -5.24
N GLY A 86 2.26 8.25 -5.50
CA GLY A 86 2.47 9.21 -6.59
C GLY A 86 2.24 8.65 -8.00
N ASN A 87 1.64 7.47 -8.12
CA ASN A 87 1.25 6.90 -9.41
C ASN A 87 -0.22 7.18 -9.73
N PRO A 88 -0.61 7.41 -10.99
CA PRO A 88 -2.00 7.62 -11.41
C PRO A 88 -2.87 6.34 -11.41
N VAL A 89 -2.65 5.44 -10.45
CA VAL A 89 -3.39 4.18 -10.28
C VAL A 89 -4.81 4.46 -9.81
N ARG A 90 -5.79 3.86 -10.50
CA ARG A 90 -7.22 3.89 -10.13
C ARG A 90 -7.74 2.55 -9.62
N GLU A 91 -7.29 1.45 -10.23
CA GLU A 91 -7.77 0.11 -9.94
C GLU A 91 -6.68 -0.75 -9.29
N ILE A 92 -7.01 -1.39 -8.17
CA ILE A 92 -6.11 -2.26 -7.41
C ILE A 92 -6.56 -3.73 -7.39
N ARG A 93 -7.45 -4.14 -8.30
CA ARG A 93 -7.94 -5.53 -8.41
C ARG A 93 -6.83 -6.59 -8.53
N HIS A 94 -5.68 -6.18 -9.07
CA HIS A 94 -4.51 -7.04 -9.25
C HIS A 94 -3.81 -7.40 -7.93
N LEU A 95 -4.07 -6.66 -6.86
CA LEU A 95 -3.52 -6.90 -5.51
C LEU A 95 -4.33 -7.94 -4.71
N LYS A 96 -5.48 -8.38 -5.23
CA LYS A 96 -6.38 -9.29 -4.53
C LYS A 96 -5.68 -10.60 -4.17
N GLY A 97 -5.72 -10.94 -2.88
CA GLY A 97 -5.17 -12.18 -2.35
C GLY A 97 -3.66 -12.16 -2.09
N MET A 98 -2.98 -11.03 -2.32
CA MET A 98 -1.56 -10.89 -1.95
C MET A 98 -1.40 -10.81 -0.42
N PRO A 99 -0.31 -11.37 0.15
CA PRO A 99 -0.05 -11.31 1.59
C PRO A 99 0.53 -9.95 2.05
N LEU A 100 -0.01 -8.85 1.52
CA LEU A 100 0.47 -7.49 1.79
C LEU A 100 0.33 -7.15 3.28
N ARG A 101 1.44 -6.71 3.88
CA ARG A 101 1.59 -6.24 5.26
C ARG A 101 1.74 -4.73 5.30
N ASN A 102 2.50 -4.16 4.37
CA ASN A 102 2.69 -2.71 4.20
C ASN A 102 2.27 -2.33 2.78
N LEU A 103 1.28 -1.44 2.67
CA LEU A 103 0.77 -0.96 1.38
C LEU A 103 0.66 0.56 1.38
N PHE A 104 1.48 1.22 0.57
CA PHE A 104 1.49 2.68 0.45
C PHE A 104 0.93 3.08 -0.93
N MET A 105 -0.14 3.85 -0.92
CA MET A 105 -0.86 4.31 -2.10
C MET A 105 -1.14 5.82 -2.02
N GLU A 106 -0.23 6.57 -1.39
CA GLU A 106 -0.38 8.02 -1.23
C GLU A 106 -0.41 8.71 -2.58
N ASN A 107 -1.24 9.74 -2.73
CA ASN A 107 -1.39 10.51 -3.97
C ASN A 107 -1.70 9.66 -5.21
N THR A 108 -2.42 8.55 -5.02
CA THR A 108 -3.02 7.78 -6.12
C THR A 108 -4.46 8.20 -6.36
N LEU A 109 -5.11 7.60 -7.36
CA LEU A 109 -6.50 7.90 -7.74
C LEU A 109 -7.47 6.77 -7.34
N VAL A 110 -7.06 5.94 -6.38
CA VAL A 110 -7.85 4.81 -5.87
C VAL A 110 -9.08 5.30 -5.11
N THR A 111 -10.24 4.70 -5.41
CA THR A 111 -11.53 5.03 -4.79
C THR A 111 -12.25 3.82 -4.17
N ASP A 112 -11.71 2.61 -4.34
CA ASP A 112 -12.31 1.37 -3.81
C ASP A 112 -11.23 0.47 -3.21
N LEU A 113 -11.44 0.07 -1.95
CA LEU A 113 -10.55 -0.82 -1.20
C LEU A 113 -11.05 -2.28 -1.17
N SER A 114 -12.18 -2.58 -1.82
CA SER A 114 -12.74 -3.95 -1.84
C SER A 114 -11.76 -5.04 -2.28
N PRO A 115 -10.77 -4.80 -3.18
CA PRO A 115 -9.77 -5.82 -3.52
C PRO A 115 -8.82 -6.19 -2.38
N LEU A 116 -8.71 -5.36 -1.34
CA LEU A 116 -7.84 -5.59 -0.17
C LEU A 116 -8.52 -6.41 0.93
N LYS A 117 -9.82 -6.73 0.80
CA LYS A 117 -10.59 -7.42 1.83
C LYS A 117 -9.89 -8.71 2.27
N GLY A 118 -9.60 -8.80 3.57
CA GLY A 118 -8.96 -9.97 4.18
C GLY A 118 -7.44 -10.02 4.00
N ALA A 119 -6.81 -9.03 3.38
CA ALA A 119 -5.36 -8.93 3.34
C ALA A 119 -4.80 -8.68 4.77
N PRO A 120 -3.62 -9.22 5.12
CA PRO A 120 -3.04 -9.08 6.44
C PRO A 120 -2.33 -7.71 6.62
N ILE A 121 -2.91 -6.62 6.10
CA ILE A 121 -2.28 -5.30 6.10
C ILE A 121 -2.23 -4.76 7.53
N VAL A 122 -1.02 -4.41 7.97
CA VAL A 122 -0.72 -3.80 9.27
C VAL A 122 -0.54 -2.30 9.13
N GLU A 123 0.07 -1.86 8.02
CA GLU A 123 0.27 -0.45 7.71
C GLU A 123 -0.28 -0.10 6.32
N LEU A 124 -1.19 0.88 6.30
CA LEU A 124 -1.87 1.34 5.10
C LEU A 124 -1.78 2.87 4.99
N ARG A 125 -1.21 3.35 3.88
CA ARG A 125 -1.11 4.79 3.57
C ARG A 125 -1.95 5.16 2.36
N LEU A 126 -2.86 6.10 2.55
CA LEU A 126 -3.90 6.55 1.62
C LEU A 126 -3.95 8.09 1.53
N ASN A 127 -2.96 8.79 2.05
CA ASN A 127 -2.93 10.26 2.05
C ASN A 127 -3.14 10.80 0.63
N GLY A 128 -3.95 11.84 0.49
CA GLY A 128 -4.20 12.49 -0.81
C GLY A 128 -4.95 11.64 -1.83
N THR A 129 -5.52 10.50 -1.44
CA THR A 129 -6.40 9.71 -2.33
C THR A 129 -7.83 10.29 -2.35
N PRO A 130 -8.58 10.15 -3.46
CA PRO A 130 -9.97 10.61 -3.54
C PRO A 130 -10.98 9.69 -2.83
N LEU A 131 -10.51 8.81 -1.95
CA LEU A 131 -11.30 7.79 -1.28
C LEU A 131 -12.41 8.41 -0.41
N GLN A 132 -13.62 7.84 -0.48
CA GLN A 132 -14.81 8.31 0.26
C GLN A 132 -15.31 7.32 1.31
N SER A 133 -14.85 6.06 1.25
CA SER A 133 -15.30 5.00 2.15
C SER A 133 -14.13 4.06 2.47
N LEU A 134 -14.10 3.58 3.72
CA LEU A 134 -13.17 2.54 4.18
C LEU A 134 -13.74 1.13 4.03
N LYS A 135 -14.85 0.96 3.29
CA LYS A 135 -15.44 -0.35 3.02
C LYS A 135 -14.38 -1.29 2.45
N GLY A 136 -14.29 -2.50 3.01
CA GLY A 136 -13.25 -3.47 2.70
C GLY A 136 -12.17 -3.58 3.77
N LEU A 137 -12.10 -2.65 4.73
CA LEU A 137 -11.18 -2.71 5.86
C LEU A 137 -11.75 -3.39 7.12
N GLU A 138 -13.01 -3.85 7.09
CA GLU A 138 -13.68 -4.40 8.26
C GLU A 138 -12.95 -5.63 8.83
N GLY A 139 -12.59 -5.57 10.11
CA GLY A 139 -11.92 -6.67 10.81
C GLY A 139 -10.47 -6.93 10.37
N MET A 140 -9.89 -6.07 9.52
CA MET A 140 -8.48 -6.19 9.12
C MET A 140 -7.54 -5.81 10.28
N PRO A 141 -6.31 -6.37 10.33
CA PRO A 141 -5.36 -6.15 11.42
C PRO A 141 -4.59 -4.83 11.31
N VAL A 142 -5.22 -3.78 10.76
CA VAL A 142 -4.55 -2.48 10.54
C VAL A 142 -4.19 -1.86 11.89
N GLU A 143 -2.90 -1.58 12.08
CA GLU A 143 -2.37 -0.90 13.27
C GLU A 143 -2.01 0.56 12.95
N ASN A 144 -1.56 0.84 11.72
CA ASN A 144 -1.17 2.18 11.29
C ASN A 144 -1.94 2.57 10.03
N LEU A 145 -2.81 3.58 10.14
CA LEU A 145 -3.64 4.08 9.04
C LEU A 145 -3.43 5.58 8.84
N TYR A 146 -2.98 5.94 7.64
CA TYR A 146 -2.75 7.34 7.27
C TYR A 146 -3.63 7.70 6.09
N MET A 147 -4.58 8.62 6.28
CA MET A 147 -5.57 8.99 5.27
C MET A 147 -5.86 10.48 5.28
N LEU A 148 -4.80 11.27 5.48
CA LEU A 148 -4.83 12.73 5.42
C LEU A 148 -5.35 13.19 4.05
N GLY A 149 -6.26 14.18 4.04
CA GLY A 149 -6.77 14.78 2.80
C GLY A 149 -7.65 13.83 1.96
N THR A 150 -8.13 12.74 2.54
CA THR A 150 -9.15 11.89 1.91
C THR A 150 -10.56 12.47 2.09
N LYS A 151 -11.52 11.95 1.34
CA LYS A 151 -12.93 12.38 1.39
C LYS A 151 -13.80 11.46 2.25
N VAL A 152 -13.18 10.64 3.10
CA VAL A 152 -13.89 9.69 3.96
C VAL A 152 -14.69 10.44 5.02
N THR A 153 -15.94 10.05 5.20
CA THR A 153 -16.84 10.64 6.21
C THR A 153 -17.21 9.64 7.30
N ASP A 154 -17.24 8.35 6.97
CA ASP A 154 -17.58 7.26 7.87
C ASP A 154 -16.39 6.33 8.08
N ILE A 155 -16.07 6.11 9.36
CA ILE A 155 -14.98 5.24 9.81
C ILE A 155 -15.50 4.01 10.56
N SER A 156 -16.78 3.65 10.38
CA SER A 156 -17.39 2.45 10.97
C SER A 156 -16.60 1.15 10.69
N ALA A 157 -15.91 1.07 9.55
CA ALA A 157 -15.05 -0.07 9.21
C ALA A 157 -13.86 -0.26 10.16
N LEU A 158 -13.50 0.75 10.95
CA LEU A 158 -12.42 0.71 11.95
C LEU A 158 -12.88 0.25 13.34
N ALA A 159 -14.16 -0.08 13.50
CA ALA A 159 -14.69 -0.55 14.78
C ALA A 159 -13.97 -1.82 15.26
N GLY A 160 -13.46 -1.79 16.50
CA GLY A 160 -12.70 -2.89 17.09
C GLY A 160 -11.31 -3.13 16.48
N SER A 161 -10.80 -2.18 15.67
CA SER A 161 -9.45 -2.24 15.13
C SER A 161 -8.39 -2.11 16.23
N LYS A 162 -7.16 -2.58 15.92
CA LYS A 162 -5.99 -2.47 16.81
C LYS A 162 -5.14 -1.24 16.45
N LEU A 163 -5.78 -0.17 15.97
CA LEU A 163 -5.08 1.04 15.53
C LEU A 163 -4.25 1.63 16.66
N ARG A 164 -2.97 1.86 16.38
CA ARG A 164 -1.99 2.55 17.21
C ARG A 164 -1.69 3.93 16.68
N GLN A 165 -1.76 4.10 15.36
CA GLN A 165 -1.57 5.39 14.70
C GLN A 165 -2.66 5.61 13.66
N LEU A 166 -3.32 6.76 13.75
CA LEU A 166 -4.39 7.15 12.84
C LEU A 166 -4.29 8.63 12.49
N TRP A 167 -4.17 8.95 11.21
CA TRP A 167 -4.22 10.33 10.73
C TRP A 167 -5.48 10.59 9.89
N LEU A 168 -6.35 11.45 10.43
CA LEU A 168 -7.62 11.88 9.83
C LEU A 168 -7.64 13.39 9.50
N ASN A 169 -6.48 14.05 9.53
CA ASN A 169 -6.40 15.48 9.21
C ASN A 169 -6.94 15.74 7.80
N GLU A 170 -7.63 16.86 7.62
CA GLU A 170 -8.21 17.25 6.33
C GLU A 170 -9.20 16.21 5.76
N THR A 171 -9.85 15.44 6.64
CA THR A 171 -10.98 14.58 6.29
C THR A 171 -12.29 15.17 6.85
N PRO A 172 -13.45 14.89 6.23
CA PRO A 172 -14.76 15.27 6.78
C PRO A 172 -15.24 14.44 7.99
N VAL A 173 -14.42 13.53 8.52
CA VAL A 173 -14.80 12.67 9.65
C VAL A 173 -15.09 13.53 10.89
N SER A 174 -16.29 13.37 11.43
CA SER A 174 -16.74 14.06 12.65
C SER A 174 -17.16 13.09 13.75
N ASN A 175 -17.55 11.87 13.40
CA ASN A 175 -17.92 10.83 14.35
C ASN A 175 -16.76 9.88 14.62
N LEU A 176 -16.20 9.95 15.83
CA LEU A 176 -15.10 9.09 16.27
C LEU A 176 -15.56 7.89 17.13
N ALA A 177 -16.87 7.70 17.33
CA ALA A 177 -17.40 6.59 18.12
C ALA A 177 -16.88 5.20 17.70
N PRO A 178 -16.64 4.90 16.40
CA PRO A 178 -16.03 3.62 16.00
C PRO A 178 -14.65 3.34 16.61
N LEU A 179 -13.94 4.36 17.11
CA LEU A 179 -12.60 4.22 17.70
C LEU A 179 -12.62 4.00 19.21
N ALA A 180 -13.79 3.89 19.85
CA ALA A 180 -13.90 3.85 21.32
C ALA A 180 -13.14 2.70 22.01
N GLY A 181 -12.75 1.65 21.28
CA GLY A 181 -11.96 0.51 21.77
C GLY A 181 -10.57 0.38 21.16
N ALA A 182 -10.10 1.36 20.38
CA ALA A 182 -8.75 1.34 19.84
C ALA A 182 -7.72 1.58 20.96
N PRO A 183 -6.57 0.86 20.96
CA PRO A 183 -5.54 0.93 21.99
C PRO A 183 -4.72 2.23 22.01
#